data_AF-A0A6G1B7L5-F1
#
_entry.id   AF-A0A6G1B7L5-F1
#
_cell.length_a   1.000
_cell.length_b   1.000
_cell.length_c   1.000
_cell.angle_alpha   90.00
_cell.angle_beta   90.00
_cell.angle_gamma   90.00
#
_symmetry.space_group_name_H-M   'P 1'
#
loop_
_entity.id
_entity.type
_entity.pdbx_description
1 polymer ?
#
loop_
_entity_poly.entity_id
_entity_poly.type
_entity_poly.pdbx_seq_one_letter_code
_entity_poly.pdbx_strand_id
1 'polypeptide(L)'
;EFRTTVIKLITGLEKGMADIRETTATKTMELKNSCDEFKNAINEMHNKMQASNARTEEGERKISELEDTIIEKEEAKKKRDKLIQEHERRVRELSDTIKRNNICIIGIPEEVERGKGAEGVLEQIAEKFPNLGKETDIEIQETQRTPLRCNLNRLSA
;
A
#
# COMPACT_ATOMS: atom_id res chain seq x y z
N GLU A 1 46.25 6.81 -93.15
CA GLU A 1 45.60 5.77 -92.31
C GLU A 1 45.97 5.87 -90.83
N PHE A 2 47.25 5.82 -90.45
CA PHE A 2 47.70 5.88 -89.04
C PHE A 2 47.12 7.04 -88.21
N ARG A 3 47.19 8.29 -88.72
CA ARG A 3 46.68 9.48 -88.01
C ARG A 3 45.18 9.41 -87.70
N THR A 4 44.37 8.90 -88.63
CA THR A 4 42.92 8.77 -88.46
C THR A 4 42.57 7.74 -87.39
N THR A 5 43.33 6.64 -87.32
CA THR A 5 43.19 5.62 -86.27
C THR A 5 43.52 6.18 -84.89
N VAL A 6 44.60 6.95 -84.79
CA VAL A 6 45.00 7.61 -83.53
C VAL A 6 43.93 8.58 -83.05
N ILE A 7 43.38 9.42 -83.93
CA ILE A 7 42.31 10.37 -83.59
C ILE A 7 41.07 9.63 -83.06
N LYS A 8 40.63 8.56 -83.73
CA LYS A 8 39.48 7.75 -83.29
C LYS A 8 39.67 7.17 -81.89
N LEU A 9 40.88 6.66 -81.59
CA LEU A 9 41.21 6.13 -80.26
C LEU A 9 41.17 7.22 -79.18
N ILE A 10 41.75 8.39 -79.45
CA ILE A 10 41.74 9.53 -78.51
C ILE A 10 40.30 9.98 -78.23
N THR A 11 39.49 10.17 -79.26
CA THR A 11 38.07 10.56 -79.08
C THR A 11 37.26 9.51 -78.32
N GLY A 12 37.58 8.22 -78.51
CA GLY A 12 36.95 7.13 -77.75
C GLY A 12 37.31 7.16 -76.26
N LEU A 13 38.58 7.43 -75.95
CA LEU A 13 39.05 7.60 -74.57
C LEU A 13 38.46 8.85 -73.91
N GLU A 14 38.40 9.97 -74.62
CA GLU A 14 37.78 11.21 -74.13
C GLU A 14 36.31 10.99 -73.76
N LYS A 15 35.56 10.29 -74.62
CA LYS A 15 34.16 9.94 -74.34
C LYS A 15 34.05 9.01 -73.11
N GLY A 16 34.86 7.96 -73.04
CA GLY A 16 34.85 7.06 -71.87
C GLY A 16 35.22 7.76 -70.56
N MET A 17 36.17 8.70 -70.59
CA MET A 17 36.52 9.52 -69.43
C MET A 17 35.39 10.48 -69.02
N ALA A 18 34.65 11.04 -69.99
CA ALA A 18 33.48 11.87 -69.72
C ALA A 18 32.36 11.05 -69.04
N ASP A 19 32.04 9.87 -69.58
CA ASP A 19 31.02 8.97 -69.04
C ASP A 19 31.36 8.52 -67.61
N ILE A 20 32.63 8.17 -67.35
CA ILE A 20 33.12 7.82 -66.00
C ILE A 20 33.01 9.00 -65.05
N ARG A 21 33.38 10.20 -65.51
CA ARG A 21 33.33 11.42 -64.69
C ARG A 21 31.90 11.74 -64.28
N GLU A 22 30.96 11.67 -65.22
CA GLU A 22 29.54 11.90 -64.95
C GLU A 22 29.00 10.84 -63.96
N THR A 23 29.26 9.55 -64.23
CA THR A 23 28.82 8.45 -63.35
C THR A 23 29.43 8.54 -61.95
N THR A 24 30.67 9.01 -61.82
CA THR A 24 31.32 9.19 -60.52
C THR A 24 30.74 10.40 -59.78
N ALA A 25 30.45 11.49 -60.49
CA ALA A 25 29.86 12.68 -59.90
C ALA A 25 28.44 12.41 -59.38
N THR A 26 27.61 11.69 -60.13
CA THR A 26 26.25 11.32 -59.70
C THR A 26 26.28 10.43 -58.47
N LYS A 27 27.07 9.34 -58.47
CA LYS A 27 27.23 8.46 -57.30
C LYS A 27 27.79 9.18 -56.08
N THR A 28 28.73 10.11 -56.28
CA THR A 28 29.29 10.93 -55.18
C THR A 28 28.21 11.83 -54.57
N MET A 29 27.34 12.41 -55.40
CA MET A 29 26.23 13.24 -54.94
C MET A 29 25.18 12.41 -54.16
N GLU A 30 24.83 11.22 -54.66
CA GLU A 30 23.92 10.30 -53.97
C GLU A 30 24.46 9.86 -52.61
N LEU A 31 25.73 9.46 -52.53
CA LEU A 31 26.39 9.09 -51.28
C LEU A 31 26.43 10.26 -50.30
N LYS A 32 26.67 11.48 -50.77
CA LYS A 32 26.68 12.67 -49.93
C LYS A 32 25.29 12.93 -49.32
N ASN A 33 24.24 12.89 -50.14
CA ASN A 33 22.87 13.06 -49.66
C ASN A 33 22.49 11.99 -48.62
N SER A 34 22.85 10.73 -48.88
CA SER A 34 22.61 9.65 -47.93
C SER A 34 23.37 9.86 -46.62
N CYS A 35 24.64 10.30 -46.67
CA CYS A 35 25.41 10.65 -45.48
C CYS A 35 24.77 11.78 -44.66
N ASP A 36 24.21 12.80 -45.32
CA ASP A 36 23.52 13.90 -44.65
C ASP A 36 22.21 13.43 -43.97
N GLU A 37 21.45 12.54 -44.61
CA GLU A 37 20.28 11.89 -44.01
C GLU A 37 20.65 11.05 -42.79
N PHE A 38 21.69 10.22 -42.89
CA PHE A 38 22.18 9.44 -41.75
C PHE A 38 22.63 10.31 -40.60
N LYS A 39 23.32 11.42 -40.88
CA LYS A 39 23.76 12.37 -39.86
C LYS A 39 22.58 12.99 -39.12
N ASN A 40 21.52 13.36 -39.84
CA ASN A 40 20.31 13.90 -39.23
C ASN A 40 19.61 12.86 -38.35
N ALA A 41 19.46 11.62 -38.85
CA ALA A 41 18.87 10.52 -38.09
C ALA A 41 19.65 10.22 -36.79
N ILE A 42 20.99 10.20 -36.84
CA ILE A 42 21.85 10.02 -35.66
C ILE A 42 21.63 11.14 -34.64
N ASN A 43 21.54 12.39 -35.09
CA ASN A 43 21.29 13.52 -34.18
C ASN A 43 19.92 13.44 -33.51
N GLU A 44 18.87 13.06 -34.25
CA GLU A 44 17.54 12.84 -33.67
C GLU A 44 17.55 11.71 -32.64
N MET A 45 18.21 10.60 -32.94
CA MET A 45 18.37 9.48 -32.00
C MET A 45 19.10 9.93 -30.74
N HIS A 46 20.17 10.69 -30.88
CA HIS A 46 20.94 11.21 -29.75
C HIS A 46 20.08 12.08 -28.83
N ASN A 47 19.31 13.00 -29.39
CA ASN A 47 18.42 13.87 -28.62
C ASN A 47 17.32 13.08 -27.89
N LYS A 48 16.70 12.09 -28.56
CA LYS A 48 15.70 11.20 -27.94
C LYS A 48 16.31 10.38 -26.81
N MET A 49 17.54 9.90 -26.98
CA MET A 49 18.27 9.16 -25.96
C MET A 49 18.59 10.02 -24.74
N GLN A 50 19.09 11.24 -24.95
CA GLN A 50 19.31 12.20 -23.85
C GLN A 50 18.02 12.50 -23.08
N ALA A 51 16.92 12.76 -23.79
CA ALA A 51 15.61 12.99 -23.17
C ALA A 51 15.10 11.76 -22.41
N SER A 52 15.41 10.55 -22.90
CA SER A 52 15.09 9.32 -22.18
C SER A 52 15.89 9.18 -20.90
N ASN A 53 17.20 9.42 -20.96
CA ASN A 53 18.08 9.31 -19.79
C ASN A 53 17.67 10.28 -18.68
N ALA A 54 17.39 11.54 -19.02
CA ALA A 54 16.94 12.54 -18.05
C ALA A 54 15.63 12.12 -17.35
N ARG A 55 14.69 11.50 -18.10
CA ARG A 55 13.45 10.95 -17.50
C ARG A 55 13.72 9.75 -16.60
N THR A 56 14.67 8.89 -16.96
CA THR A 56 15.08 7.74 -16.13
C THR A 56 15.71 8.21 -14.83
N GLU A 57 16.66 9.15 -14.87
CA GLU A 57 17.33 9.72 -13.69
C GLU A 57 16.33 10.42 -12.74
N GLU A 58 15.35 11.14 -13.29
CA GLU A 58 14.25 11.70 -12.51
C GLU A 58 13.36 10.61 -11.88
N GLY A 59 13.11 9.52 -12.60
CA GLY A 59 12.39 8.36 -12.07
C GLY A 59 13.13 7.68 -10.93
N GLU A 60 14.44 7.48 -11.07
CA GLU A 60 15.30 6.89 -10.04
C GLU A 60 15.33 7.74 -8.76
N ARG A 61 15.45 9.08 -8.88
CA ARG A 61 15.38 9.97 -7.72
C ARG A 61 14.05 9.88 -6.98
N LYS A 62 12.93 9.87 -7.71
CA LYS A 62 11.60 9.70 -7.10
C LYS A 62 11.43 8.36 -6.40
N ILE A 63 11.97 7.29 -6.97
CA ILE A 63 11.95 5.97 -6.33
C ILE A 63 12.73 6.02 -5.02
N SER A 64 13.93 6.61 -5.01
CA SER A 64 14.73 6.77 -3.79
C SER A 64 13.99 7.56 -2.69
N GLU A 65 13.35 8.68 -3.05
CA GLU A 65 12.56 9.48 -2.09
C GLU A 65 11.36 8.71 -1.52
N LEU A 66 10.72 7.89 -2.36
CA LEU A 66 9.60 7.03 -1.93
C LEU A 66 10.08 5.90 -1.02
N GLU A 67 11.24 5.29 -1.28
CA GLU A 67 11.83 4.25 -0.43
C GLU A 67 12.09 4.78 0.98
N ASP A 68 12.70 5.96 1.10
CA ASP A 68 12.93 6.62 2.39
C ASP A 68 11.61 6.89 3.12
N THR A 69 10.62 7.45 2.40
CA THR A 69 9.28 7.72 2.96
C THR A 69 8.58 6.44 3.45
N ILE A 70 8.78 5.31 2.77
CA ILE A 70 8.21 4.02 3.16
C ILE A 70 8.83 3.54 4.47
N ILE A 71 10.16 3.66 4.62
CA ILE A 71 10.88 3.28 5.84
C ILE A 71 10.36 4.11 7.03
N GLU A 72 10.27 5.43 6.89
CA GLU A 72 9.75 6.32 7.94
C GLU A 72 8.32 5.96 8.37
N LYS A 73 7.45 5.66 7.40
CA LYS A 73 6.06 5.26 7.67
C LYS A 73 5.97 3.93 8.43
N GLU A 74 6.84 2.98 8.10
CA GLU A 74 6.89 1.69 8.77
C GLU A 74 7.37 1.82 10.21
N GLU A 75 8.37 2.66 10.48
CA GLU A 75 8.80 2.98 11.84
C GLU A 75 7.70 3.67 12.65
N ALA A 76 7.04 4.66 12.05
CA ALA A 76 5.91 5.35 12.69
C ALA A 76 4.73 4.39 12.97
N LYS A 77 4.47 3.44 12.08
CA LYS A 77 3.47 2.38 12.28
C LYS A 77 3.86 1.49 13.47
N LYS A 78 5.08 0.96 13.50
CA LYS A 78 5.57 0.14 14.62
C LYS A 78 5.46 0.86 15.96
N LYS A 79 5.73 2.17 16.00
CA LYS A 79 5.57 2.97 17.22
C LYS A 79 4.11 3.08 17.66
N ARG A 80 3.18 3.31 16.71
CA ARG A 80 1.74 3.33 16.99
C ARG A 80 1.22 1.98 17.46
N ASP A 81 1.66 0.88 16.84
CA ASP A 81 1.24 -0.47 17.22
C ASP A 81 1.65 -0.80 18.66
N LYS A 82 2.87 -0.42 19.08
CA LYS A 82 3.31 -0.56 20.48
C LYS A 82 2.43 0.23 21.46
N LEU A 83 2.08 1.46 21.11
CA LEU A 83 1.19 2.28 21.93
C LEU A 83 -0.20 1.66 22.04
N ILE A 84 -0.76 1.15 20.94
CA ILE A 84 -2.05 0.46 20.93
C ILE A 84 -2.01 -0.76 21.86
N GLN A 85 -0.98 -1.61 21.76
CA GLN A 85 -0.82 -2.77 22.63
C GLN A 85 -0.74 -2.39 24.11
N GLU A 86 -0.02 -1.31 24.43
CA GLU A 86 0.09 -0.81 25.80
C GLU A 86 -1.25 -0.26 26.31
N HIS A 87 -1.97 0.48 25.48
CA HIS A 87 -3.30 0.99 25.80
C HIS A 87 -4.30 -0.15 26.01
N GLU A 88 -4.30 -1.16 25.15
CA GLU A 88 -5.15 -2.34 25.30
C GLU A 88 -4.87 -3.08 26.61
N ARG A 89 -3.58 -3.25 26.97
CA ARG A 89 -3.20 -3.84 28.26
C ARG A 89 -3.74 -3.00 29.42
N ARG A 90 -3.56 -1.68 29.39
CA ARG A 90 -4.06 -0.78 30.43
C ARG A 90 -5.59 -0.80 30.54
N VAL A 91 -6.30 -0.87 29.41
CA VAL A 91 -7.77 -0.98 29.39
C VAL A 91 -8.22 -2.31 30.03
N ARG A 92 -7.52 -3.42 29.76
CA ARG A 92 -7.79 -4.70 30.43
C ARG A 92 -7.58 -4.60 31.95
N GLU A 93 -6.43 -4.07 32.38
CA GLU A 93 -6.11 -3.90 33.80
C GLU A 93 -7.13 -3.00 34.53
N LEU A 94 -7.56 -1.91 33.90
CA LEU A 94 -8.60 -1.04 34.44
C LEU A 94 -9.95 -1.75 34.50
N SER A 95 -10.34 -2.47 33.44
CA SER A 95 -11.56 -3.26 33.43
C SER A 95 -11.57 -4.30 34.55
N ASP A 96 -10.45 -5.01 34.75
CA ASP A 96 -10.31 -6.02 35.80
C ASP A 96 -10.36 -5.39 37.19
N THR A 97 -9.74 -4.21 37.35
CA THR A 97 -9.79 -3.44 38.59
C THR A 97 -11.22 -3.00 38.92
N ILE A 98 -11.94 -2.44 37.95
CA ILE A 98 -13.34 -1.99 38.11
C ILE A 98 -14.25 -3.17 38.45
N LYS A 99 -14.03 -4.33 37.83
CA LYS A 99 -14.86 -5.53 38.02
C LYS A 99 -14.42 -6.40 39.20
N ARG A 100 -13.36 -6.04 39.93
CA ARG A 100 -12.77 -6.88 40.98
C ARG A 100 -13.76 -7.32 42.06
N ASN A 101 -14.71 -6.46 42.41
CA ASN A 101 -15.73 -6.74 43.43
C ASN A 101 -17.08 -7.16 42.83
N ASN A 102 -17.17 -7.27 41.50
CA ASN A 102 -18.43 -7.61 40.84
C ASN A 102 -18.63 -9.13 40.85
N ILE A 103 -19.83 -9.57 41.22
CA ILE A 103 -20.24 -10.97 41.18
C ILE A 103 -21.24 -11.16 40.05
N CYS A 104 -20.99 -12.13 39.17
CA CYS A 104 -21.92 -12.51 38.11
C CYS A 104 -22.71 -13.74 38.53
N ILE A 105 -24.03 -13.59 38.68
CA ILE A 105 -24.94 -14.69 39.05
C ILE A 105 -25.70 -15.12 37.81
N ILE A 106 -25.54 -16.39 37.43
CA ILE A 106 -26.18 -16.99 36.25
C ILE A 106 -27.24 -18.01 36.67
N GLY A 107 -28.20 -18.27 35.78
CA GLY A 107 -29.27 -19.25 36.01
C GLY A 107 -30.47 -18.74 36.82
N ILE A 108 -30.53 -17.44 37.10
CA ILE A 108 -31.69 -16.82 37.76
C ILE A 108 -32.83 -16.58 36.75
N PRO A 109 -34.01 -17.18 36.94
CA PRO A 109 -35.17 -16.92 36.10
C PRO A 109 -35.61 -15.46 36.19
N GLU A 110 -36.03 -14.89 35.06
CA GLU A 110 -36.42 -13.47 34.95
C GLU A 110 -37.62 -13.11 35.84
N GLU A 111 -38.44 -14.09 36.21
CA GLU A 111 -39.63 -13.88 37.03
C GLU A 111 -39.31 -13.63 38.50
N VAL A 112 -38.17 -14.14 39.00
CA VAL A 112 -37.77 -14.00 40.41
C VAL A 112 -37.45 -12.55 40.76
N GLU A 113 -37.06 -11.76 39.76
CA GLU A 113 -36.80 -10.31 39.91
C GLU A 113 -38.10 -9.47 39.87
N ARG A 114 -39.26 -10.03 39.46
CA ARG A 114 -40.54 -9.31 39.39
C ARG A 114 -41.10 -9.05 40.79
N GLY A 115 -40.72 -7.93 41.38
CA GLY A 115 -41.28 -7.45 42.65
C GLY A 115 -40.23 -6.70 43.45
N LYS A 116 -39.32 -7.43 44.09
CA LYS A 116 -38.21 -6.87 44.87
C LYS A 116 -36.99 -6.47 44.03
N GLY A 117 -37.05 -6.61 42.71
CA GLY A 117 -35.92 -6.35 41.82
C GLY A 117 -34.76 -7.34 42.00
N ALA A 118 -33.60 -7.01 41.44
CA ALA A 118 -32.41 -7.85 41.52
C ALA A 118 -31.78 -7.89 42.93
N GLU A 119 -32.04 -6.90 43.80
CA GLU A 119 -31.61 -6.92 45.21
C GLU A 119 -32.35 -8.02 45.99
N GLY A 120 -33.66 -8.18 45.75
CA GLY A 120 -34.43 -9.26 46.38
C GLY A 120 -34.02 -10.67 45.96
N VAL A 121 -33.32 -10.82 44.82
CA VAL A 121 -32.70 -12.09 44.43
C VAL A 121 -31.48 -12.36 45.30
N LEU A 122 -30.68 -11.33 45.62
CA LEU A 122 -29.49 -11.47 46.47
C LEU A 122 -29.88 -11.85 47.90
N GLU A 123 -30.96 -11.28 48.46
CA GLU A 123 -31.51 -11.69 49.76
C GLU A 123 -31.83 -13.21 49.80
N GLN A 124 -32.56 -13.70 48.79
CA GLN A 124 -32.92 -15.12 48.69
C GLN A 124 -31.71 -16.04 48.53
N ILE A 125 -30.65 -15.56 47.87
CA ILE A 125 -29.39 -16.31 47.75
C ILE A 125 -28.66 -16.33 49.09
N ALA A 126 -28.60 -15.22 49.81
CA ALA A 126 -27.95 -15.12 51.12
C ALA A 126 -28.60 -16.06 52.15
N GLU A 127 -29.93 -16.21 52.13
CA GLU A 127 -30.66 -17.17 52.99
C GLU A 127 -30.18 -18.62 52.83
N LYS A 128 -29.68 -19.00 51.64
CA LYS A 128 -29.15 -20.35 51.41
C LYS A 128 -27.78 -20.59 52.05
N PHE A 129 -27.10 -19.53 52.50
CA PHE A 129 -25.78 -19.61 53.12
C PHE A 129 -25.86 -19.12 54.59
N PRO A 130 -26.12 -20.03 55.55
CA PRO A 130 -26.40 -19.68 56.94
C PRO A 130 -25.24 -18.98 57.68
N ASN A 131 -24.03 -19.01 57.11
CA ASN A 131 -22.85 -18.32 57.64
C ASN A 131 -22.70 -16.89 57.06
N LEU A 132 -23.26 -16.59 55.89
CA LEU A 132 -23.26 -15.24 55.30
C LEU A 132 -24.23 -14.30 56.04
N GLY A 133 -25.38 -14.82 56.49
CA GLY A 133 -26.41 -14.02 57.15
C GLY A 133 -26.13 -13.63 58.62
N LYS A 134 -25.06 -14.15 59.24
CA LYS A 134 -24.77 -13.92 60.68
C LYS A 134 -23.63 -12.95 60.95
N GLU A 135 -22.79 -12.65 59.97
CA GLU A 135 -21.49 -11.98 60.20
C GLU A 135 -21.21 -10.75 59.31
N THR A 136 -22.06 -10.37 58.35
CA THR A 136 -21.62 -9.42 57.31
C THR A 136 -22.61 -8.29 57.01
N ASP A 137 -22.16 -7.05 57.18
CA ASP A 137 -22.71 -5.84 56.58
C ASP A 137 -22.45 -5.87 55.05
N ILE A 138 -23.18 -6.72 54.32
CA ILE A 138 -23.06 -6.80 52.85
C ILE A 138 -23.63 -5.52 52.26
N GLU A 139 -22.75 -4.57 51.92
CA GLU A 139 -23.12 -3.35 51.23
C GLU A 139 -23.09 -3.57 49.71
N ILE A 140 -24.25 -3.43 49.08
CA ILE A 140 -24.40 -3.53 47.62
C ILE A 140 -24.36 -2.11 47.05
N GLN A 141 -23.34 -1.82 46.24
CA GLN A 141 -23.25 -0.51 45.58
C GLN A 141 -24.23 -0.39 44.41
N GLU A 142 -24.33 -1.43 43.58
CA GLU A 142 -25.23 -1.47 42.42
C GLU A 142 -25.56 -2.94 42.13
N THR A 143 -26.78 -3.19 41.66
CA THR A 143 -27.15 -4.50 41.12
C THR A 143 -27.99 -4.34 39.87
N GLN A 144 -27.71 -5.13 38.85
CA GLN A 144 -28.41 -5.04 37.57
C GLN A 144 -28.35 -6.35 36.80
N ARG A 145 -29.39 -6.61 36.02
CA ARG A 145 -29.43 -7.73 35.08
C ARG A 145 -28.68 -7.36 33.79
N THR A 146 -27.85 -8.27 33.29
CA THR A 146 -27.16 -8.11 32.01
C THR A 146 -27.51 -9.25 31.05
N PRO A 147 -27.99 -8.97 29.83
CA PRO A 147 -28.37 -7.64 29.32
C PRO A 147 -29.62 -7.09 30.03
N LEU A 148 -29.76 -5.76 30.10
CA LEU A 148 -30.86 -5.07 30.80
C LEU A 148 -32.28 -5.43 30.30
N ARG A 149 -32.39 -6.02 29.11
CA ARG A 149 -33.69 -6.38 28.52
C ARG A 149 -34.09 -7.79 28.96
N CYS A 150 -35.16 -7.90 29.73
CA CYS A 150 -35.83 -9.15 30.03
C CYS A 150 -36.58 -9.66 28.78
N ASN A 151 -36.32 -10.90 28.39
CA ASN A 151 -37.04 -11.57 27.31
C ASN A 151 -38.27 -12.28 27.88
N LEU A 152 -39.42 -11.62 27.82
CA LEU A 152 -40.72 -12.17 28.25
C LEU A 152 -41.14 -13.47 27.55
N ASN A 153 -40.53 -13.79 26.40
CA ASN A 153 -40.80 -15.00 25.61
C ASN A 153 -39.89 -16.18 26.00
N ARG A 154 -38.96 -16.00 26.94
CA ARG A 154 -38.08 -17.08 27.40
C ARG A 154 -38.86 -17.91 28.41
N LEU A 155 -39.55 -18.94 27.92
CA LEU A 155 -40.24 -19.93 28.75
C LEU A 155 -39.28 -20.45 29.82
N SER A 156 -39.66 -20.33 31.09
CA SER A 156 -39.03 -21.05 32.19
C SER A 156 -39.24 -22.54 31.94
N ALA A 157 -38.17 -23.25 31.58
CA ALA A 157 -38.17 -24.70 31.49
C ALA A 157 -38.05 -25.32 32.89
#